data_AF-X1P365-F1
#
_entry.id   AF-X1P365-F1
#
_cell.length_a   1.000
_cell.length_b   1.000
_cell.length_c   1.000
_cell.angle_alpha   90.00
_cell.angle_beta   90.00
_cell.angle_gamma   90.00
#
_symmetry.space_group_name_H-M   'P 1'
#
loop_
_entity.id
_entity.type
_entity.pdbx_description
1 polymer ?
#
loop_
_entity_poly.entity_id
_entity_poly.type
_entity_poly.pdbx_seq_one_letter_code
_entity_poly.pdbx_strand_id
1 'polypeptide(L)'
;QLEAQLKLGEQPWVKWVDPYSIHLTLKFLGNIAVDRTGEVAKAMKEAVQGISPFHLEVKDLGVFPNLRRVQVAWVGISGEVDKLSQLQKYIESTLAPLGFAPESRPFTPHLTLARLRDRASLDERQR
;
A
#
# COMPACT_ATOMS: atom_id res chain seq x y z
N GLN A 1 -14.04 15.56 -10.05
CA GLN A 1 -15.25 16.21 -9.48
C GLN A 1 -15.54 15.72 -8.06
N LEU A 2 -15.64 14.41 -7.79
CA LEU A 2 -15.87 13.86 -6.43
C LEU A 2 -14.73 14.18 -5.43
N GLU A 3 -13.46 14.04 -5.84
CA GLU A 3 -12.33 14.38 -4.98
C GLU A 3 -12.32 15.85 -4.56
N ALA A 4 -12.61 16.76 -5.51
CA ALA A 4 -12.73 18.18 -5.22
C ALA A 4 -13.84 18.44 -4.19
N GLN A 5 -14.97 17.73 -4.29
CA GLN A 5 -16.07 17.82 -3.32
C GLN A 5 -15.68 17.30 -1.93
N LEU A 6 -14.89 16.23 -1.83
CA LEU A 6 -14.37 15.72 -0.55
C LEU A 6 -13.31 16.65 0.06
N LYS A 7 -12.58 17.40 -0.77
CA LYS A 7 -11.61 18.43 -0.36
C LYS A 7 -12.25 19.78 0.02
N LEU A 8 -13.56 19.97 -0.20
CA LEU A 8 -14.25 21.24 0.10
C LEU A 8 -14.32 21.57 1.60
N GLY A 9 -14.19 20.57 2.47
CA GLY A 9 -13.94 20.81 3.89
C GLY A 9 -12.43 20.87 4.12
N GLU A 10 -11.90 22.02 4.54
CA GLU A 10 -10.53 22.12 5.02
C GLU A 10 -10.36 21.21 6.25
N GLN A 11 -9.97 19.96 6.02
CA GLN A 11 -9.60 19.03 7.07
C GLN A 11 -8.08 18.99 7.14
N PRO A 12 -7.42 19.90 7.89
CA PRO A 12 -5.96 19.99 7.93
C PRO A 12 -5.29 18.71 8.47
N TRP A 13 -6.07 17.84 9.13
CA TRP A 13 -5.64 16.54 9.61
C TRP A 13 -5.74 15.42 8.55
N VAL A 14 -6.39 15.64 7.40
CA VAL A 14 -6.48 14.66 6.31
C VAL A 14 -5.52 15.03 5.20
N LYS A 15 -4.55 14.17 4.94
CA LYS A 15 -3.69 14.25 3.76
C LYS A 15 -4.20 13.28 2.70
N TRP A 16 -4.86 13.81 1.67
CA TRP A 16 -5.26 13.05 0.50
C TRP A 16 -4.04 12.61 -0.32
N VAL A 17 -4.09 11.40 -0.85
CA VAL A 17 -3.12 10.91 -1.84
C VAL A 17 -3.41 11.59 -3.17
N ASP A 18 -2.38 12.04 -3.89
CA ASP A 18 -2.53 12.53 -5.26
C ASP A 18 -3.04 11.37 -6.13
N PRO A 19 -4.17 11.53 -6.86
CA PRO A 19 -4.72 10.49 -7.72
C PRO A 19 -3.70 9.85 -8.67
N TYR A 20 -2.74 10.62 -9.20
CA TYR A 20 -1.71 10.11 -10.11
C TYR A 20 -0.62 9.29 -9.41
N SER A 21 -0.56 9.36 -8.07
CA SER A 21 0.36 8.60 -7.23
C SER A 21 -0.28 7.36 -6.58
N ILE A 22 -1.58 7.13 -6.79
CA ILE A 22 -2.28 5.96 -6.25
C ILE A 22 -1.68 4.70 -6.87
N HIS A 23 -1.25 3.78 -6.01
CA HIS A 23 -0.68 2.50 -6.41
C HIS A 23 -1.04 1.42 -5.39
N LEU A 24 -0.95 0.17 -5.84
CA LEU A 24 -1.09 -1.01 -5.00
C LEU A 24 0.31 -1.45 -4.55
N THR A 25 0.58 -1.38 -3.25
CA THR A 25 1.88 -1.79 -2.71
C THR A 25 1.96 -3.32 -2.60
N LEU A 26 3.00 -3.92 -3.19
CA LEU A 26 3.26 -5.37 -3.09
C LEU A 26 4.34 -5.71 -2.06
N LYS A 27 5.31 -4.80 -1.86
CA LYS A 27 6.43 -4.97 -0.92
C LYS A 27 7.02 -3.61 -0.55
N PHE A 28 7.30 -3.40 0.74
CA PHE A 28 8.16 -2.30 1.20
C PHE A 28 9.60 -2.81 1.32
N LEU A 29 10.54 -2.10 0.70
CA LEU A 29 11.98 -2.44 0.75
C LEU A 29 12.75 -1.64 1.81
N GLY A 30 12.12 -0.61 2.39
CA GLY A 30 12.80 0.35 3.25
C GLY A 30 13.84 1.17 2.48
N ASN A 31 14.89 1.58 3.19
CA ASN A 31 16.02 2.28 2.58
C ASN A 31 16.96 1.25 1.94
N ILE A 32 17.25 1.42 0.66
CA ILE A 32 18.19 0.58 -0.07
C ILE A 32 19.31 1.44 -0.65
N ALA A 33 20.52 0.89 -0.70
CA ALA A 33 21.64 1.54 -1.39
C ALA A 33 21.40 1.52 -2.91
N VAL A 34 21.84 2.58 -3.60
CA VAL A 34 21.57 2.79 -5.03
C VAL A 34 22.19 1.69 -5.90
N ASP A 35 23.35 1.18 -5.52
CA ASP A 35 24.03 0.06 -6.19
C ASP A 35 23.21 -1.25 -6.16
N ARG A 36 22.29 -1.39 -5.21
CA ARG A 36 21.37 -2.54 -5.10
C ARG A 36 20.15 -2.46 -6.01
N THR A 37 19.88 -1.35 -6.67
CA THR A 37 18.66 -1.24 -7.50
C THR A 37 18.68 -2.19 -8.70
N GLY A 38 19.88 -2.53 -9.21
CA GLY A 38 20.04 -3.47 -10.32
C GLY A 38 19.60 -4.90 -9.99
N GLU A 39 20.01 -5.42 -8.84
CA GLU A 39 19.58 -6.76 -8.38
C GLU A 39 18.09 -6.82 -8.09
N VAL A 40 17.52 -5.76 -7.47
CA VAL A 40 16.07 -5.66 -7.23
C VAL A 40 15.30 -5.65 -8.56
N ALA A 41 15.74 -4.86 -9.54
CA ALA A 41 15.10 -4.82 -10.85
C ALA A 41 15.14 -6.18 -11.56
N LYS A 42 16.24 -6.93 -11.42
CA LYS A 42 16.36 -8.29 -11.95
C LYS A 42 15.38 -9.25 -11.25
N ALA A 43 15.33 -9.23 -9.92
CA ALA A 43 14.38 -10.03 -9.15
C ALA A 43 12.92 -9.73 -9.53
N MET A 44 12.58 -8.45 -9.77
CA MET A 44 11.24 -8.07 -10.23
C MET A 44 10.91 -8.60 -11.62
N LYS A 45 11.88 -8.62 -12.55
CA LYS A 45 11.70 -9.25 -13.87
C LYS A 45 11.45 -10.74 -13.76
N GLU A 46 12.15 -11.43 -12.85
CA GLU A 46 11.96 -12.86 -12.60
C GLU A 46 10.59 -13.14 -11.96
N ALA A 47 10.17 -12.33 -10.98
CA ALA A 47 8.91 -12.49 -10.25
C ALA A 47 7.66 -12.42 -11.14
N VAL A 48 7.74 -11.66 -12.25
CA VAL A 48 6.61 -11.50 -13.19
C VAL A 48 6.62 -12.53 -14.33
N GLN A 49 7.67 -13.34 -14.47
CA GLN A 49 7.73 -14.34 -15.54
C GLN A 49 6.59 -15.36 -15.39
N GLY A 50 5.89 -15.62 -16.48
CA GLY A 50 4.75 -16.55 -16.50
C GLY A 50 3.46 -15.99 -15.90
N ILE A 51 3.46 -14.77 -15.38
CA ILE A 51 2.24 -14.08 -14.95
C ILE A 51 1.66 -13.31 -16.13
N SER A 52 0.51 -13.78 -16.63
CA SER A 52 -0.27 -13.04 -17.62
C SER A 52 -0.99 -11.85 -16.96
N PRO A 53 -1.29 -10.78 -17.70
CA PRO A 53 -2.15 -9.70 -17.22
C PRO A 53 -3.48 -10.23 -16.65
N PHE A 54 -3.99 -9.54 -15.63
CA PHE A 54 -5.20 -9.94 -14.93
C PHE A 54 -6.03 -8.72 -14.53
N HIS A 55 -7.31 -8.95 -14.26
CA HIS A 55 -8.29 -7.91 -13.96
C HIS A 55 -8.54 -7.84 -12.47
N LEU A 56 -8.43 -6.61 -11.95
CA LEU A 56 -8.75 -6.25 -10.58
C LEU A 56 -9.88 -5.23 -10.58
N GLU A 57 -10.66 -5.28 -9.53
CA GLU A 57 -11.76 -4.36 -9.28
C GLU A 57 -11.54 -3.66 -7.94
N VAL A 58 -12.08 -2.46 -7.81
CA VAL A 58 -12.05 -1.69 -6.57
C VAL A 58 -13.30 -2.03 -5.76
N LYS A 59 -13.13 -2.42 -4.50
CA LYS A 59 -14.24 -2.89 -3.65
C LYS A 59 -14.03 -2.52 -2.19
N ASP A 60 -15.11 -2.10 -1.54
CA ASP A 60 -15.22 -1.82 -0.10
C ASP A 60 -14.28 -0.72 0.41
N LEU A 61 -14.80 0.18 1.24
CA LEU A 61 -13.97 1.14 1.96
C LEU A 61 -13.46 0.51 3.26
N GLY A 62 -12.21 0.80 3.59
CA GLY A 62 -11.57 0.31 4.78
C GLY A 62 -10.67 1.34 5.44
N VAL A 63 -10.22 1.00 6.65
CA VAL A 63 -9.32 1.83 7.43
C VAL A 63 -8.23 1.01 8.11
N PHE A 64 -7.08 1.64 8.37
CA PHE A 64 -6.07 1.11 9.29
C PHE A 64 -5.77 2.08 10.43
N PRO A 65 -5.37 1.56 11.61
CA PRO A 65 -5.49 0.15 12.01
C PRO A 65 -6.95 -0.29 12.22
N ASN A 66 -7.85 0.61 12.67
CA ASN A 66 -9.27 0.32 12.88
C ASN A 66 -10.09 1.63 13.01
N LEU A 67 -11.42 1.51 13.07
CA LEU A 67 -12.32 2.68 13.16
C LEU A 67 -12.18 3.51 14.44
N ARG A 68 -11.64 2.97 15.53
CA ARG A 68 -11.41 3.74 16.77
C ARG A 68 -10.23 4.70 16.64
N ARG A 69 -9.26 4.38 15.77
CA ARG A 69 -8.11 5.23 15.47
C ARG A 69 -7.77 5.10 13.99
N VAL A 70 -8.40 5.93 13.17
CA VAL A 70 -8.19 5.94 11.72
C VAL A 70 -6.92 6.73 11.41
N GLN A 71 -5.92 6.05 10.86
CA GLN A 71 -4.68 6.65 10.37
C GLN A 71 -4.57 6.57 8.84
N VAL A 72 -5.17 5.56 8.23
CA VAL A 72 -5.20 5.38 6.78
C VAL A 72 -6.61 5.05 6.36
N ALA A 73 -7.13 5.75 5.37
CA ALA A 73 -8.36 5.40 4.66
C ALA A 73 -7.99 4.85 3.28
N TRP A 74 -8.60 3.73 2.91
CA TRP A 74 -8.26 2.99 1.70
C TRP A 74 -9.49 2.33 1.09
N VAL A 75 -9.35 1.89 -0.15
CA VAL A 75 -10.33 1.04 -0.82
C VAL A 75 -9.71 -0.31 -1.15
N GLY A 76 -10.47 -1.38 -0.90
CA GLY A 76 -10.02 -2.75 -1.11
C GLY A 76 -10.04 -3.15 -2.58
N ILE A 77 -9.56 -4.36 -2.84
CA ILE A 77 -9.44 -4.92 -4.17
C ILE A 77 -10.19 -6.25 -4.27
N SER A 78 -10.91 -6.47 -5.37
CA SER A 78 -11.57 -7.72 -5.76
C SER A 78 -11.21 -8.11 -7.21
N GLY A 79 -11.90 -9.10 -7.78
CA GLY A 79 -11.58 -9.67 -9.09
C GLY A 79 -10.61 -10.84 -8.97
N GLU A 80 -9.58 -10.90 -9.81
CA GLU A 80 -8.59 -11.99 -9.84
C GLU A 80 -7.53 -11.88 -8.73
N VAL A 81 -7.96 -11.73 -7.47
CA VAL A 81 -7.09 -11.50 -6.31
C VAL A 81 -6.14 -12.67 -6.00
N ASP A 82 -6.46 -13.87 -6.47
CA ASP A 82 -5.57 -15.03 -6.34
C ASP A 82 -4.30 -14.86 -7.18
N LYS A 83 -4.43 -14.32 -8.40
CA LYS A 83 -3.28 -13.99 -9.26
C LYS A 83 -2.44 -12.87 -8.65
N LEU A 84 -3.08 -11.87 -8.05
CA LEU A 84 -2.38 -10.81 -7.31
C LEU A 84 -1.60 -11.36 -6.11
N SER A 85 -2.21 -12.27 -5.36
CA SER A 85 -1.58 -12.93 -4.21
C SER A 85 -0.41 -13.82 -4.65
N GLN A 86 -0.53 -14.49 -5.80
CA GLN A 86 0.57 -15.25 -6.40
C GLN A 86 1.73 -14.35 -6.81
N LEU A 87 1.45 -13.22 -7.48
CA LEU A 87 2.46 -12.22 -7.82
C LEU A 87 3.19 -11.71 -6.58
N GLN A 88 2.45 -11.37 -5.53
CA GLN A 88 3.03 -10.88 -4.27
C GLN A 88 3.95 -11.94 -3.63
N LYS A 89 3.54 -13.21 -3.63
CA LYS A 89 4.37 -14.32 -3.13
C LYS A 89 5.66 -14.50 -3.95
N TYR A 90 5.59 -14.38 -5.28
CA TYR A 90 6.80 -14.47 -6.12
C TYR A 90 7.75 -13.29 -5.92
N ILE A 91 7.20 -12.08 -5.71
CA ILE A 91 7.99 -10.91 -5.32
C ILE A 91 8.72 -11.17 -3.99
N GLU A 92 8.03 -11.68 -2.97
CA GLU A 92 8.65 -12.02 -1.68
C GLU A 92 9.75 -13.09 -1.85
N SER A 93 9.47 -14.16 -2.61
CA SER A 93 10.43 -15.25 -2.77
C SER A 93 11.68 -14.87 -3.56
N THR A 94 11.54 -14.01 -4.56
CA THR A 94 12.68 -13.55 -5.39
C THR A 94 13.54 -12.52 -4.68
N LEU A 95 12.95 -11.75 -3.76
CA LEU A 95 13.67 -10.75 -2.97
C LEU A 95 14.29 -11.32 -1.68
N ALA A 96 13.78 -12.42 -1.14
CA ALA A 96 14.31 -13.03 0.09
C ALA A 96 15.81 -13.39 0.01
N PRO A 97 16.35 -13.97 -1.09
CA PRO A 97 17.78 -14.21 -1.24
C PRO A 97 18.64 -12.94 -1.25
N LEU A 98 18.05 -11.79 -1.58
CA LEU A 98 18.71 -10.47 -1.50
C LEU A 98 18.62 -9.87 -0.08
N GLY A 99 18.11 -10.61 0.91
CA GLY A 99 18.02 -10.16 2.30
C GLY A 99 16.78 -9.33 2.63
N PHE A 100 15.80 -9.25 1.73
CA PHE A 100 14.50 -8.64 2.04
C PHE A 100 13.57 -9.71 2.63
N ALA A 101 13.51 -9.79 3.95
CA ALA A 101 12.69 -10.78 4.64
C ALA A 101 11.20 -10.63 4.28
N PRO A 102 10.44 -11.73 4.14
CA PRO A 102 8.99 -11.69 3.94
C PRO A 102 8.27 -10.94 5.04
N GLU A 103 7.19 -10.23 4.69
CA GLU A 103 6.36 -9.59 5.70
C GLU A 103 5.62 -10.62 6.56
N SER A 104 5.58 -10.39 7.87
CA SER A 104 4.88 -11.28 8.82
C SER A 104 3.38 -11.07 8.84
N ARG A 105 2.92 -9.89 8.42
CA ARG A 105 1.50 -9.53 8.37
C ARG A 105 0.87 -10.07 7.10
N PRO A 106 -0.40 -10.51 7.15
CA PRO A 106 -1.12 -10.92 5.96
C PRO A 106 -1.15 -9.79 4.91
N PHE A 107 -0.90 -10.17 3.66
CA PHE A 107 -1.04 -9.25 2.53
C PHE A 107 -2.51 -8.85 2.38
N THR A 108 -2.79 -7.56 2.57
CA THR A 108 -4.12 -6.98 2.42
C THR A 108 -4.07 -5.99 1.25
N PRO A 109 -4.45 -6.38 0.03
CA PRO A 109 -4.36 -5.51 -1.15
C PRO A 109 -5.35 -4.35 -1.03
N HIS A 110 -4.84 -3.12 -1.14
CA HIS A 110 -5.63 -1.90 -1.01
C HIS A 110 -5.00 -0.75 -1.78
N LEU A 111 -5.81 0.23 -2.14
CA LEU A 111 -5.36 1.53 -2.65
C LEU A 111 -5.55 2.57 -1.55
N THR A 112 -4.45 3.18 -1.11
CA THR A 112 -4.53 4.24 -0.09
C THR A 112 -5.12 5.50 -0.69
N LEU A 113 -6.19 6.02 -0.08
CA LEU A 113 -6.87 7.25 -0.51
C LEU A 113 -6.43 8.46 0.32
N ALA A 114 -6.26 8.26 1.63
CA ALA A 114 -5.86 9.33 2.53
C ALA A 114 -5.12 8.81 3.76
N ARG A 115 -4.33 9.69 4.37
CA ARG A 115 -3.69 9.48 5.67
C ARG A 115 -4.13 10.56 6.64
N LEU A 116 -4.53 10.16 7.83
CA LEU A 116 -5.01 11.03 8.89
C LEU A 116 -3.92 11.24 9.92
N ARG A 117 -3.69 12.50 10.32
CA ARG A 117 -2.83 12.85 11.45
C ARG A 117 -3.61 12.58 12.74
N ASP A 118 -2.95 11.99 13.74
CA ASP A 118 -3.56 11.81 15.06
C ASP A 118 -4.01 13.18 15.59
N ARG A 119 -5.26 13.27 16.05
CA ARG A 119 -5.83 14.44 16.75
C ARG A 119 -5.28 14.61 18.17
N ALA A 120 -4.09 14.05 18.48
CA ALA A 120 -3.49 14.28 19.77
C ALA A 120 -3.15 15.77 19.88
N SER A 121 -4.02 16.50 20.56
CA SER A 121 -3.67 17.79 21.13
C SER A 121 -2.43 17.57 22.01
N LEU A 122 -1.52 18.54 22.04
CA LEU A 122 -0.24 18.42 22.73
C LEU A 122 -0.38 18.04 24.22
N ASP A 123 -1.55 18.29 24.82
CA ASP A 123 -1.86 18.02 26.23
C ASP A 123 -2.21 16.55 26.55
N GLU A 124 -2.64 15.75 25.58
CA GLU A 124 -3.01 14.34 25.83
C GLU A 124 -1.81 13.38 25.84
N ARG A 125 -0.60 13.87 25.53
CA ARG A 125 0.63 13.06 25.47
C ARG A 125 1.50 13.11 26.73
N GLN A 126 1.11 13.88 27.75
CA GLN A 126 1.84 13.99 29.03
C GLN A 126 1.11 13.35 30.23
N ARG A 127 0.13 12.47 29.99
CA ARG A 127 -0.48 11.63 31.04
C ARG A 127 -0.22 10.17 30.79
#